data_AF-A0A8I2J503-F1
#
_entry.id   AF-A0A8I2J503-F1
#
_cell.length_a   1.000
_cell.length_b   1.000
_cell.length_c   1.000
_cell.angle_alpha   90.00
_cell.angle_beta   90.00
_cell.angle_gamma   90.00
#
_symmetry.space_group_name_H-M   'P 1'
#
loop_
_entity.id
_entity.type
_entity.pdbx_description
1 polymer ?
#
loop_
_entity_poly.entity_id
_entity_poly.type
_entity_poly.pdbx_seq_one_letter_code
_entity_poly.pdbx_strand_id
1 'polypeptide(L)'
;MTDTTRPPGNDRPFASGPVPLELLPFLPEDFYDGGDAGDWLAHLKPWGWTGVRDWGSEGWDLTDWPYQAVALYDSPFDICYALAIYTEGDVTVEAWATREERNASVAALALSYWSHSGRGPADAPGPGTPPAEIPARFRSPYTPDDSAA
;
A
#
# COMPACT_ATOMS: atom_id res chain seq x y z
N MET A 1 16.20 -25.47 -39.48
CA MET A 1 16.08 -24.01 -39.27
C MET A 1 15.06 -23.84 -38.15
N THR A 2 15.54 -23.60 -36.94
CA THR A 2 14.72 -23.39 -35.75
C THR A 2 14.17 -21.97 -35.80
N ASP A 3 12.87 -21.84 -36.06
CA ASP A 3 12.15 -20.62 -35.74
C ASP A 3 11.85 -20.66 -34.24
N THR A 4 12.67 -19.95 -33.47
CA THR A 4 12.45 -19.73 -32.04
C THR A 4 12.06 -18.28 -31.86
N THR A 5 10.81 -17.95 -32.24
CA THR A 5 10.22 -16.65 -31.90
C THR A 5 9.11 -16.87 -30.87
N ARG A 6 9.48 -17.28 -29.65
CA ARG A 6 8.60 -17.11 -28.48
C ARG A 6 8.62 -15.60 -28.16
N PRO A 7 7.48 -14.89 -28.15
CA PRO A 7 7.47 -13.52 -27.66
C PRO A 7 7.94 -13.52 -26.20
N PRO A 8 8.52 -12.43 -25.66
CA PRO A 8 8.77 -12.35 -24.23
C PRO A 8 7.42 -12.47 -23.52
N GLY A 9 7.11 -13.69 -23.09
CA GLY A 9 5.97 -13.95 -22.22
C GLY A 9 6.25 -13.17 -20.95
N ASN A 10 5.24 -12.44 -20.50
CA ASN A 10 5.24 -11.81 -19.20
C ASN A 10 5.30 -12.94 -18.16
N ASP A 11 6.50 -13.46 -17.86
CA ASP A 11 6.75 -14.61 -16.98
C ASP A 11 6.52 -14.24 -15.49
N ARG A 12 5.60 -13.30 -15.23
CA ARG A 12 5.12 -13.02 -13.89
C ARG A 12 4.25 -14.20 -13.45
N PRO A 13 4.50 -14.77 -12.26
CA PRO A 13 3.71 -15.90 -11.76
C PRO A 13 2.24 -15.54 -11.50
N PHE A 14 1.95 -14.24 -11.33
CA PHE A 14 0.61 -13.70 -11.14
C PHE A 14 0.40 -12.50 -12.06
N ALA A 15 -0.73 -12.47 -12.77
CA ALA A 15 -1.07 -11.38 -13.69
C ALA A 15 -2.04 -10.36 -13.08
N SER A 16 -2.85 -10.78 -12.10
CA SER A 16 -3.86 -9.98 -11.39
C SER A 16 -4.35 -10.79 -10.19
N GLY A 17 -4.92 -10.09 -9.21
CA GLY A 17 -5.60 -10.66 -8.06
C GLY A 17 -4.71 -10.79 -6.82
N PRO A 18 -5.28 -11.33 -5.73
CA PRO A 18 -4.54 -11.55 -4.50
C PRO A 18 -3.45 -12.60 -4.72
N VAL A 19 -2.32 -12.44 -4.05
CA VAL A 19 -1.20 -13.38 -4.10
C VAL A 19 -0.86 -13.93 -2.71
N PRO A 20 -0.21 -15.10 -2.61
CA PRO A 20 0.14 -15.71 -1.34
C PRO A 20 1.08 -14.82 -0.50
N LEU A 21 0.80 -14.69 0.80
CA LEU A 21 1.59 -13.85 1.72
C LEU A 21 2.99 -14.44 1.98
N GLU A 22 3.19 -15.73 1.70
CA GLU A 22 4.47 -16.44 1.81
C GLU A 22 5.54 -15.92 0.83
N LEU A 23 5.13 -15.09 -0.13
CA LEU A 23 6.04 -14.40 -1.06
C LEU A 23 6.60 -13.10 -0.48
N LEU A 24 6.06 -12.62 0.62
CA LEU A 24 6.49 -11.38 1.25
C LEU A 24 7.79 -11.59 2.03
N PRO A 25 8.64 -10.56 2.15
CA PRO A 25 9.73 -10.59 3.09
C PRO A 25 9.18 -10.58 4.52
N PHE A 26 10.06 -10.73 5.51
CA PHE A 26 9.68 -10.73 6.91
C PHE A 26 8.78 -9.53 7.27
N LEU A 27 7.69 -9.84 7.96
CA LEU A 27 6.75 -8.91 8.55
C LEU A 27 6.35 -9.51 9.92
N PRO A 28 6.55 -8.80 11.04
CA PRO A 28 6.05 -9.24 12.33
C PRO A 28 4.52 -9.10 12.31
N GLU A 29 3.81 -10.22 12.40
CA GLU A 29 2.34 -10.27 12.42
C GLU A 29 1.76 -9.68 13.72
N ASP A 30 2.59 -9.60 14.77
CA ASP A 30 2.24 -9.11 16.10
C ASP A 30 3.42 -8.31 16.67
N PHE A 31 3.29 -6.98 16.80
CA PHE A 31 4.36 -6.13 17.33
C PHE A 31 4.01 -5.64 18.75
N TYR A 32 4.30 -6.50 19.74
CA TYR A 32 4.00 -6.26 21.16
C TYR A 32 5.19 -5.76 21.98
N ASP A 33 6.28 -5.33 21.33
CA ASP A 33 7.52 -4.92 22.01
C ASP A 33 7.42 -3.57 22.77
N GLY A 34 6.22 -3.02 22.90
CA GLY A 34 5.95 -1.77 23.61
C GLY A 34 6.36 -0.51 22.84
N GLY A 35 6.71 -0.65 21.55
CA GLY A 35 6.97 0.45 20.64
C GLY A 35 5.72 0.96 19.91
N ASP A 36 5.81 2.14 19.30
CA ASP A 36 4.72 2.75 18.54
C ASP A 36 4.77 2.39 17.03
N ALA A 37 3.86 2.97 16.24
CA ALA A 37 3.84 2.79 14.80
C ALA A 37 5.16 3.19 14.10
N GLY A 38 5.90 4.15 14.64
CA GLY A 38 7.22 4.53 14.14
C GLY A 38 8.28 3.47 14.40
N ASP A 39 8.27 2.88 15.59
CA ASP A 39 9.15 1.75 15.92
C ASP A 39 8.87 0.57 14.99
N TRP A 40 7.59 0.23 14.78
CA TRP A 40 7.19 -0.83 13.85
C TRP A 40 7.72 -0.58 12.43
N LEU A 41 7.50 0.63 11.87
CA LEU A 41 8.01 0.99 10.55
C LEU A 41 9.54 0.92 10.44
N ALA A 42 10.27 1.29 11.49
CA ALA A 42 11.72 1.21 11.53
C ALA A 42 12.21 -0.26 11.45
N HIS A 43 11.50 -1.20 12.07
CA HIS A 43 11.79 -2.63 12.00
C HIS A 43 11.57 -3.23 10.60
N LEU A 44 10.63 -2.67 9.82
CA LEU A 44 10.34 -3.16 8.47
C LEU A 44 11.30 -2.65 7.40
N LYS A 45 11.90 -1.48 7.61
CA LYS A 45 12.77 -0.82 6.62
C LYS A 45 13.90 -1.72 6.07
N PRO A 46 14.64 -2.52 6.89
CA PRO A 46 15.66 -3.43 6.39
C PRO A 46 15.14 -4.51 5.44
N TRP A 47 13.84 -4.81 5.49
CA TRP A 47 13.17 -5.82 4.68
C TRP A 47 12.54 -5.26 3.40
N GLY A 48 12.77 -3.99 3.10
CA GLY A 48 12.33 -3.34 1.86
C GLY A 48 10.92 -2.75 1.91
N TRP A 49 10.27 -2.72 3.08
CA TRP A 49 9.01 -2.01 3.26
C TRP A 49 9.24 -0.50 3.35
N THR A 50 8.27 0.25 2.81
CA THR A 50 8.24 1.70 2.84
C THR A 50 7.04 2.18 3.63
N GLY A 51 7.28 2.91 4.72
CA GLY A 51 6.20 3.55 5.48
C GLY A 51 5.56 4.68 4.68
N VAL A 52 4.23 4.71 4.63
CA VAL A 52 3.45 5.74 3.92
C VAL A 52 2.48 6.38 4.90
N ARG A 53 2.56 7.70 4.99
CA ARG A 53 1.71 8.53 5.87
C ARG A 53 0.65 9.31 5.11
N ASP A 54 1.00 9.70 3.90
CA ASP A 54 0.23 10.63 3.09
C ASP A 54 -0.20 9.93 1.80
N TRP A 55 -1.43 10.20 1.36
CA TRP A 55 -2.02 9.59 0.19
C TRP A 55 -2.80 10.59 -0.65
N GLY A 56 -2.98 10.28 -1.93
CA GLY A 56 -3.60 11.16 -2.90
C GLY A 56 -2.65 12.27 -3.35
N SER A 57 -3.08 13.04 -4.34
CA SER A 57 -2.24 14.04 -4.99
C SER A 57 -1.84 15.22 -4.10
N GLU A 58 -2.57 15.46 -3.01
CA GLU A 58 -2.29 16.57 -2.08
C GLU A 58 -1.71 16.10 -0.75
N GLY A 59 -1.43 14.80 -0.58
CA GLY A 59 -0.80 14.27 0.62
C GLY A 59 -1.70 14.32 1.85
N TRP A 60 -2.94 13.88 1.72
CA TRP A 60 -3.85 13.77 2.85
C TRP A 60 -3.47 12.59 3.75
N ASP A 61 -3.68 12.73 5.05
CA ASP A 61 -3.40 11.69 6.05
C ASP A 61 -4.06 10.36 5.65
N LEU A 62 -3.28 9.28 5.57
CA LEU A 62 -3.77 7.95 5.19
C LEU A 62 -4.41 7.21 6.36
N THR A 63 -3.95 7.47 7.59
CA THR A 63 -4.38 6.79 8.82
C THR A 63 -4.32 7.71 10.04
N ASP A 64 -4.82 7.23 11.17
CA ASP A 64 -4.73 7.92 12.47
C ASP A 64 -3.35 7.73 13.11
N TRP A 65 -2.36 8.48 12.65
CA TRP A 65 -1.03 8.47 13.26
C TRP A 65 -1.05 9.07 14.67
N PRO A 66 -0.36 8.49 15.69
CA PRO A 66 0.56 7.34 15.64
C PRO A 66 -0.08 5.98 15.97
N TYR A 67 -1.40 5.90 16.10
CA TYR A 67 -2.09 4.67 16.48
C TYR A 67 -2.16 3.66 15.32
N GLN A 68 -2.17 4.17 14.09
CA GLN A 68 -2.18 3.40 12.86
C GLN A 68 -1.09 3.83 11.90
N ALA A 69 -0.44 2.86 11.25
CA ALA A 69 0.52 3.10 10.19
C ALA A 69 0.37 2.13 9.03
N VAL A 70 0.79 2.61 7.86
CA VAL A 70 0.81 1.84 6.62
C VAL A 70 2.24 1.62 6.17
N ALA A 71 2.55 0.38 5.80
CA ALA A 71 3.78 0.01 5.13
C ALA A 71 3.45 -0.65 3.79
N LEU A 72 4.14 -0.23 2.74
CA LEU A 72 3.97 -0.75 1.39
C LEU A 72 5.22 -1.52 0.99
N TYR A 73 5.04 -2.65 0.31
CA TYR A 73 6.13 -3.43 -0.24
C TYR A 73 5.96 -3.54 -1.75
N ASP A 74 7.03 -3.22 -2.46
CA ASP A 74 7.16 -3.45 -3.89
C ASP A 74 8.22 -4.52 -4.10
N SER A 75 7.83 -5.69 -4.62
CA SER A 75 8.79 -6.75 -4.90
C SER A 75 9.86 -6.26 -5.88
N PRO A 76 11.16 -6.45 -5.59
CA PRO A 76 12.23 -6.05 -6.51
C PRO A 76 12.22 -6.84 -7.82
N PHE A 77 11.44 -7.93 -7.89
CA PHE A 77 11.28 -8.77 -9.07
C PHE A 77 9.90 -8.63 -9.72
N ASP A 78 9.11 -7.61 -9.31
CA ASP A 78 7.75 -7.39 -9.78
C ASP A 78 6.83 -8.62 -9.65
N ILE A 79 7.04 -9.43 -8.62
CA ILE A 79 6.24 -10.64 -8.34
C ILE A 79 4.95 -10.29 -7.61
N CYS A 80 5.03 -9.35 -6.66
CA CYS A 80 3.92 -8.95 -5.81
C CYS A 80 4.10 -7.51 -5.28
N TYR A 81 2.99 -6.95 -4.83
CA TYR A 81 2.91 -5.64 -4.20
C TYR A 81 2.00 -5.75 -2.98
N ALA A 82 2.45 -5.30 -1.81
CA ALA A 82 1.70 -5.50 -0.57
C ALA A 82 1.42 -4.21 0.19
N LEU A 83 0.37 -4.28 0.99
CA LEU A 83 -0.09 -3.30 1.95
C LEU A 83 -0.14 -4.00 3.32
N ALA A 84 0.63 -3.49 4.28
CA ALA A 84 0.53 -3.86 5.68
C ALA A 84 -0.01 -2.67 6.48
N ILE A 85 -0.96 -2.92 7.36
CA ILE A 85 -1.58 -1.92 8.24
C ILE A 85 -1.35 -2.36 9.67
N TYR A 86 -0.65 -1.53 10.43
CA TYR A 86 -0.51 -1.65 11.87
C TYR A 86 -1.61 -0.85 12.57
N THR A 87 -2.22 -1.43 13.61
CA THR A 87 -3.15 -0.75 14.53
C THR A 87 -2.85 -1.19 15.96
N GLU A 88 -2.16 -0.34 16.73
CA GLU A 88 -1.86 -0.54 18.16
C GLU A 88 -1.40 -1.96 18.57
N GLY A 89 -0.59 -2.62 17.73
CA GLY A 89 -0.02 -3.95 17.99
C GLY A 89 -0.49 -5.02 17.01
N ASP A 90 -1.68 -4.85 16.43
CA ASP A 90 -2.25 -5.78 15.47
C ASP A 90 -1.82 -5.40 14.04
N VAL A 91 -1.46 -6.40 13.23
CA VAL A 91 -1.07 -6.20 11.82
C VAL A 91 -2.01 -6.94 10.89
N THR A 92 -2.53 -6.22 9.88
CA THR A 92 -3.27 -6.80 8.76
C THR A 92 -2.49 -6.62 7.47
N VAL A 93 -2.56 -7.61 6.57
CA VAL A 93 -1.71 -7.67 5.37
C VAL A 93 -2.51 -8.13 4.17
N GLU A 94 -2.33 -7.42 3.07
CA GLU A 94 -2.83 -7.80 1.76
C GLU A 94 -1.68 -7.79 0.76
N ALA A 95 -1.65 -8.76 -0.16
CA ALA A 95 -0.70 -8.79 -1.26
C ALA A 95 -1.43 -9.01 -2.59
N TRP A 96 -0.95 -8.31 -3.61
CA TRP A 96 -1.56 -8.26 -4.93
C TRP A 96 -0.53 -8.51 -6.03
N ALA A 97 -0.99 -9.00 -7.17
CA ALA A 97 -0.14 -9.24 -8.33
C ALA A 97 0.31 -7.94 -9.01
N THR A 98 -0.45 -6.86 -8.86
CA THR A 98 -0.18 -5.56 -9.48
C THR A 98 -0.12 -4.42 -8.48
N ARG A 99 0.66 -3.39 -8.80
CA ARG A 99 0.76 -2.16 -7.99
C ARG A 99 -0.58 -1.43 -7.99
N GLU A 100 -1.31 -1.48 -9.10
CA GLU A 100 -2.62 -0.87 -9.27
C GLU A 100 -3.66 -1.46 -8.32
N GLU A 101 -3.67 -2.79 -8.15
CA GLU A 101 -4.55 -3.46 -7.18
C GLU A 101 -4.18 -3.10 -5.74
N ARG A 102 -2.88 -3.10 -5.41
CA ARG A 102 -2.43 -2.62 -4.10
C ARG A 102 -2.84 -1.17 -3.86
N ASN A 103 -2.69 -0.30 -4.85
CA ASN A 103 -3.10 1.12 -4.75
C ASN A 103 -4.62 1.27 -4.60
N ALA A 104 -5.41 0.38 -5.19
CA ALA A 104 -6.86 0.35 -4.97
C ALA A 104 -7.20 0.03 -3.51
N SER A 105 -6.52 -0.94 -2.88
CA SER A 105 -6.67 -1.20 -1.44
C SER A 105 -6.26 0.00 -0.59
N VAL A 106 -5.14 0.67 -0.91
CA VAL A 106 -4.72 1.88 -0.19
C VAL A 106 -5.73 3.02 -0.35
N ALA A 107 -6.30 3.21 -1.55
CA ALA A 107 -7.34 4.20 -1.78
C ALA A 107 -8.62 3.89 -0.99
N ALA A 108 -9.03 2.62 -0.93
CA ALA A 108 -10.19 2.21 -0.12
C ALA A 108 -9.95 2.48 1.38
N LEU A 109 -8.75 2.18 1.88
CA LEU A 109 -8.34 2.51 3.25
C LEU A 109 -8.44 4.02 3.50
N ALA A 110 -7.87 4.83 2.60
CA ALA A 110 -7.88 6.29 2.71
C ALA A 110 -9.31 6.84 2.76
N LEU A 111 -10.19 6.44 1.82
CA LEU A 111 -11.58 6.88 1.80
C LEU A 111 -12.34 6.47 3.06
N SER A 112 -12.08 5.27 3.59
CA SER A 112 -12.63 4.82 4.87
C SER A 112 -12.18 5.74 6.00
N TYR A 113 -10.88 5.96 6.16
CA TYR A 113 -10.36 6.83 7.22
C TYR A 113 -10.89 8.25 7.12
N TRP A 114 -10.87 8.86 5.93
CA TRP A 114 -11.37 10.21 5.67
C TRP A 114 -12.85 10.36 6.01
N SER A 115 -13.67 9.37 5.64
CA SER A 115 -15.10 9.37 5.93
C SER A 115 -15.40 9.27 7.43
N HIS A 116 -14.62 8.50 8.19
CA HIS A 116 -14.86 8.32 9.63
C HIS A 116 -14.28 9.45 10.49
N SER A 117 -13.12 9.98 10.10
CA SER A 117 -12.39 10.99 10.88
C SER A 117 -12.82 12.43 10.56
N GLY A 118 -13.36 12.68 9.37
CA GLY A 118 -13.58 14.03 8.85
C GLY A 118 -12.29 14.81 8.54
N ARG A 119 -11.13 14.12 8.51
CA ARG A 119 -9.80 14.72 8.26
C ARG A 119 -9.33 14.62 6.81
N GLY A 120 -10.14 14.02 5.94
CA GLY A 120 -9.84 13.93 4.52
C GLY A 120 -10.35 15.12 3.71
N PRO A 121 -10.13 15.09 2.38
CA PRO A 121 -10.67 16.08 1.46
C PRO A 121 -12.20 16.12 1.51
N ALA A 122 -12.77 17.33 1.51
CA ALA A 122 -14.21 17.55 1.62
C ALA A 122 -15.04 16.96 0.47
N ASP A 123 -14.39 16.71 -0.67
CA ASP A 123 -14.97 16.17 -1.88
C ASP A 123 -14.48 14.74 -2.19
N ALA A 124 -13.98 14.04 -1.17
CA ALA A 124 -13.68 12.62 -1.25
C ALA A 124 -14.95 11.80 -1.53
N PRO A 125 -14.90 10.81 -2.44
CA PRO A 125 -15.96 9.82 -2.58
C PRO A 125 -16.21 9.05 -1.28
N GLY A 126 -17.39 8.43 -1.16
CA GLY A 126 -17.67 7.57 -0.01
C GLY A 126 -16.81 6.29 -0.01
N PRO A 127 -16.63 5.63 1.15
CA PRO A 127 -15.77 4.45 1.28
C PRO A 127 -16.23 3.22 0.47
N GLY A 128 -17.50 3.19 0.04
CA GLY A 128 -18.02 2.14 -0.83
C GLY A 128 -17.85 2.39 -2.33
N THR A 129 -17.14 3.45 -2.73
CA THR A 129 -16.94 3.80 -4.15
C THR A 129 -16.08 2.73 -4.82
N PRO A 130 -16.54 2.10 -5.92
CA PRO A 130 -15.74 1.12 -6.65
C PRO A 130 -14.40 1.71 -7.11
N PRO A 131 -13.29 0.96 -7.09
CA PRO A 131 -11.97 1.49 -7.47
C PRO A 131 -11.91 2.17 -8.84
N ALA A 132 -12.67 1.67 -9.82
CA ALA A 132 -12.75 2.24 -11.17
C ALA A 132 -13.43 3.62 -11.21
N GLU A 133 -14.23 3.95 -10.19
CA GLU A 133 -14.98 5.20 -10.08
C GLU A 133 -14.27 6.23 -9.18
N ILE A 134 -13.21 5.82 -8.46
CA ILE A 134 -12.41 6.72 -7.63
C ILE A 134 -11.60 7.67 -8.54
N PRO A 135 -11.79 9.00 -8.45
CA PRO A 135 -11.01 9.97 -9.21
C PRO A 135 -9.50 9.82 -9.01
N ALA A 136 -8.73 10.10 -10.06
CA ALA A 136 -7.28 9.87 -10.08
C ALA A 136 -6.51 10.55 -8.93
N ARG A 137 -6.96 11.72 -8.46
CA ARG A 137 -6.35 12.44 -7.35
C ARG A 137 -6.42 11.70 -6.00
N PHE A 138 -7.32 10.75 -5.84
CA PHE A 138 -7.49 9.99 -4.58
C PHE A 138 -6.88 8.58 -4.62
N ARG A 139 -6.36 8.13 -5.77
CA ARG A 139 -5.83 6.76 -5.96
C ARG A 139 -4.32 6.68 -6.17
N SER A 140 -3.65 7.82 -6.22
CA SER A 140 -2.22 7.90 -6.50
C SER A 140 -1.44 8.12 -5.20
N PRO A 141 -0.27 7.48 -5.05
CA PRO A 141 0.66 7.84 -3.97
C PRO A 141 0.98 9.33 -4.02
N TYR A 142 1.05 9.96 -2.85
CA TYR A 142 1.56 11.33 -2.76
C TYR A 142 3.04 11.34 -3.14
N THR A 143 3.43 12.25 -4.03
CA THR A 143 4.82 12.53 -4.34
C THR A 143 5.05 13.99 -3.97
N PRO A 144 5.74 14.28 -2.86
CA PRO A 144 6.07 15.66 -2.53
C PRO A 144 6.91 16.26 -3.66
N ASP A 145 6.59 17.49 -4.06
CA ASP A 145 7.40 18.22 -5.03
C ASP A 145 8.81 18.40 -4.44
N ASP A 146 9.85 17.94 -5.14
CA ASP A 146 11.27 18.12 -4.76
C ASP A 146 11.70 19.60 -4.72
N SER A 147 10.77 20.54 -4.96
CA SER A 147 11.03 21.99 -4.97
C SER A 147 10.99 22.65 -3.59
N ALA A 148 10.89 21.87 -2.50
CA ALA A 148 10.81 22.40 -1.13
C ALA A 148 11.79 21.72 -0.13
N ALA A 149 12.99 21.34 -0.59
CA ALA A 149 14.11 20.94 0.27
C ALA A 149 15.19 22.03 0.34
#